data_AF-A0A3D4ZI88-F1
#
_entry.id   AF-A0A3D4ZI88-F1
#
_cell.length_a   1.000
_cell.length_b   1.000
_cell.length_c   1.000
_cell.angle_alpha   90.00
_cell.angle_beta   90.00
_cell.angle_gamma   90.00
#
_symmetry.space_group_name_H-M   'P 1'
#
loop_
_entity.id
_entity.type
_entity.pdbx_description
1 polymer ?
#
loop_
_entity_poly.entity_id
_entity_poly.type
_entity_poly.pdbx_seq_one_letter_code
_entity_poly.pdbx_strand_id
1 'polypeptide(L)'
;MKKGIRMDTTLIDAISALVERACASEKNKIGYEIWKYHIKPMVAVAQELAVVHKADEEIVTLAVLLHDLAGIEDFSKRKQHHIFGAERAKEILAGYQYPSDKTELVAKSILNHRADLNLPKSSPEEYCVADADMLINIVDVPSLFYDSYHQEHLGIAEGKTWRQSTLQLYWEHVSPVSQAQFLDRFTLAKRLSQGIESKHYAFMTDLERTLADLVRNAYGYEIWEHHIAPMITIANEMAHLHEADAEVVRIAVLLHDFAGIEEFDKAKSHHVHGAEKARLLLREAEYPEEKTELVAQCILHHRVSVPMPKETAEEKCLADADAAAHISDLPSLFFEAFEEKGMEFEKGIHCVQRKIQKDWQRMSEMARMRYAQQYTEIMGIFARFLS
;
A
#
# COMPACT_ATOMS: atom_id res chain seq x y z
N MET A 1 -22.51 -37.70 14.94
CA MET A 1 -22.91 -36.52 14.12
C MET A 1 -22.96 -35.30 15.02
N LYS A 2 -21.93 -34.44 15.00
CA LYS A 2 -21.97 -33.15 15.70
C LYS A 2 -22.85 -32.22 14.87
N LYS A 3 -23.96 -31.74 15.44
CA LYS A 3 -24.73 -30.62 14.89
C LYS A 3 -23.78 -29.42 14.79
N GLY A 4 -23.53 -28.91 13.59
CA GLY A 4 -22.90 -27.60 13.44
C GLY A 4 -23.78 -26.58 14.15
N ILE A 5 -23.19 -25.82 15.06
CA ILE A 5 -23.85 -24.67 15.69
C ILE A 5 -24.06 -23.67 14.55
N ARG A 6 -25.32 -23.41 14.22
CA ARG A 6 -25.68 -22.49 13.14
C ARG A 6 -25.60 -21.08 13.73
N MET A 7 -24.75 -20.25 13.14
CA MET A 7 -24.59 -18.83 13.48
C MET A 7 -25.95 -18.11 13.52
N ASP A 8 -26.26 -17.40 14.61
CA ASP A 8 -27.44 -16.54 14.68
C ASP A 8 -27.17 -15.24 13.92
N THR A 9 -27.48 -15.27 12.62
CA THR A 9 -27.34 -14.10 11.74
C THR A 9 -28.16 -12.90 12.22
N THR A 10 -29.27 -13.11 12.93
CA THR A 10 -30.15 -12.01 13.37
C THR A 10 -29.49 -11.18 14.47
N LEU A 11 -28.83 -11.85 15.43
CA LEU A 11 -28.09 -11.16 16.50
C LEU A 11 -26.88 -10.41 15.94
N ILE A 12 -26.10 -11.07 15.06
CA ILE A 12 -24.91 -10.46 14.45
C ILE A 12 -25.29 -9.21 13.65
N ASP A 13 -26.35 -9.27 12.84
CA ASP A 13 -26.83 -8.12 12.07
C ASP A 13 -27.25 -6.96 12.98
N ALA A 14 -27.94 -7.26 14.09
CA ALA A 14 -28.37 -6.26 15.06
C ALA A 14 -27.18 -5.58 15.77
N ILE A 15 -26.17 -6.37 16.18
CA ILE A 15 -24.94 -5.86 16.80
C ILE A 15 -24.10 -5.08 15.80
N SER A 16 -23.93 -5.58 14.58
CA SER A 16 -23.24 -4.89 13.49
C SER A 16 -23.85 -3.51 13.24
N ALA A 17 -25.17 -3.43 13.10
CA ALA A 17 -25.87 -2.17 12.91
C ALA A 17 -25.76 -1.23 14.13
N LEU A 18 -25.68 -1.77 15.34
CA LEU A 18 -25.44 -0.98 16.55
C LEU A 18 -24.05 -0.34 16.53
N VAL A 19 -23.02 -1.12 16.22
CA VAL A 19 -21.63 -0.66 16.17
C VAL A 19 -21.43 0.35 15.05
N GLU A 20 -21.97 0.09 13.86
CA GLU A 20 -21.92 1.02 12.73
C GLU A 20 -22.56 2.37 13.09
N ARG A 21 -23.73 2.37 13.74
CA ARG A 21 -24.38 3.61 14.22
C ARG A 21 -23.51 4.36 15.23
N ALA A 22 -22.83 3.64 16.13
CA ALA A 22 -21.92 4.27 17.07
C ALA A 22 -20.72 4.91 16.35
N CYS A 23 -20.17 4.23 15.34
CA CYS A 23 -19.09 4.75 14.51
C CYS A 23 -19.52 5.98 13.68
N ALA A 24 -20.76 6.00 13.17
CA ALA A 24 -21.33 7.10 12.39
C ALA A 24 -21.83 8.28 13.23
N SER A 25 -21.79 8.16 14.57
CA SER A 25 -22.23 9.21 15.48
C SER A 25 -21.30 10.43 15.40
N GLU A 26 -21.88 11.64 15.39
CA GLU A 26 -21.11 12.89 15.49
C GLU A 26 -20.30 13.02 16.79
N LYS A 27 -20.62 12.20 17.81
CA LYS A 27 -19.87 12.14 19.07
C LYS A 27 -18.61 11.28 18.99
N ASN A 28 -18.49 10.44 17.96
CA ASN A 28 -17.33 9.60 17.75
C ASN A 28 -16.13 10.47 17.36
N LYS A 29 -15.14 10.58 18.27
CA LYS A 29 -13.91 11.35 18.05
C LYS A 29 -12.86 10.62 17.21
N ILE A 30 -13.07 9.33 16.93
CA ILE A 30 -12.19 8.50 16.10
C ILE A 30 -12.53 8.67 14.61
N GLY A 31 -13.80 8.98 14.30
CA GLY A 31 -14.32 9.08 12.94
C GLY A 31 -14.92 7.78 12.41
N TYR A 32 -15.75 7.88 11.37
CA TYR A 32 -16.47 6.74 10.79
C TYR A 32 -15.54 5.71 10.12
N GLU A 33 -14.32 6.11 9.76
CA GLU A 33 -13.35 5.27 9.05
C GLU A 33 -12.93 4.03 9.87
N ILE A 34 -13.01 4.06 11.21
CA ILE A 34 -12.80 2.88 12.06
C ILE A 34 -13.77 1.74 11.73
N TRP A 35 -15.00 2.06 11.30
CA TRP A 35 -15.95 1.05 10.85
C TRP A 35 -15.49 0.46 9.51
N LYS A 36 -15.20 1.33 8.53
CA LYS A 36 -14.92 0.93 7.15
C LYS A 36 -13.63 0.14 7.00
N TYR A 37 -12.57 0.50 7.72
CA TYR A 37 -11.22 -0.04 7.46
C TYR A 37 -10.64 -0.88 8.58
N HIS A 38 -11.21 -0.81 9.79
CA HIS A 38 -10.79 -1.66 10.90
C HIS A 38 -11.85 -2.73 11.21
N ILE A 39 -13.00 -2.34 11.79
CA ILE A 39 -13.95 -3.29 12.36
C ILE A 39 -14.63 -4.17 11.30
N LYS A 40 -15.24 -3.56 10.27
CA LYS A 40 -15.97 -4.30 9.23
C LYS A 40 -15.08 -5.31 8.48
N PRO A 41 -13.89 -4.94 7.96
CA PRO A 41 -13.04 -5.90 7.27
C PRO A 41 -12.40 -6.93 8.22
N MET A 42 -12.17 -6.57 9.49
CA MET A 42 -11.66 -7.52 10.50
C MET A 42 -12.63 -8.68 10.76
N VAL A 43 -13.95 -8.51 10.56
CA VAL A 43 -14.93 -9.61 10.67
C VAL A 43 -14.58 -10.76 9.70
N ALA A 44 -14.24 -10.46 8.45
CA ALA A 44 -13.89 -11.49 7.46
C ALA A 44 -12.59 -12.23 7.85
N VAL A 45 -11.60 -11.49 8.34
CA VAL A 45 -10.33 -12.06 8.86
C VAL A 45 -10.62 -12.98 10.05
N ALA A 46 -11.46 -12.55 10.98
CA ALA A 46 -11.78 -13.29 12.19
C ALA A 46 -12.60 -14.56 11.90
N GLN A 47 -13.52 -14.52 10.93
CA GLN A 47 -14.27 -15.69 10.47
C GLN A 47 -13.36 -16.73 9.81
N GLU A 48 -12.40 -16.29 8.98
CA GLU A 48 -11.38 -17.18 8.42
C GLU A 48 -10.56 -17.85 9.54
N LEU A 49 -10.12 -17.07 10.53
CA LEU A 49 -9.38 -17.58 11.68
C LEU A 49 -10.22 -18.55 12.54
N ALA A 50 -11.51 -18.30 12.73
CA ALA A 50 -12.38 -19.18 13.49
C ALA A 50 -12.42 -20.59 12.89
N VAL A 51 -12.42 -20.71 11.56
CA VAL A 51 -12.33 -22.00 10.87
C VAL A 51 -11.00 -22.70 11.15
N VAL A 52 -9.88 -21.98 11.04
CA VAL A 52 -8.53 -22.55 11.20
C VAL A 52 -8.28 -22.98 12.66
N HIS A 53 -8.69 -22.15 13.62
CA HIS A 53 -8.54 -22.42 15.05
C HIS A 53 -9.61 -23.36 15.62
N LYS A 54 -10.65 -23.68 14.84
CA LYS A 54 -11.84 -24.42 15.28
C LYS A 54 -12.55 -23.73 16.46
N ALA A 55 -12.62 -22.41 16.41
CA ALA A 55 -13.33 -21.57 17.37
C ALA A 55 -14.83 -21.49 17.07
N ASP A 56 -15.63 -21.06 18.04
CA ASP A 56 -17.02 -20.66 17.80
C ASP A 56 -17.06 -19.32 17.03
N GLU A 57 -17.35 -19.40 15.73
CA GLU A 57 -17.40 -18.26 14.80
C GLU A 57 -18.36 -17.15 15.26
N GLU A 58 -19.46 -17.50 15.92
CA GLU A 58 -20.44 -16.52 16.46
C GLU A 58 -19.80 -15.69 17.58
N ILE A 59 -19.07 -16.34 18.49
CA ILE A 59 -18.37 -15.68 19.61
C ILE A 59 -17.24 -14.78 19.08
N VAL A 60 -16.45 -15.29 18.13
CA VAL A 60 -15.37 -14.52 17.50
C VAL A 60 -15.92 -13.28 16.79
N THR A 61 -16.98 -13.44 16.01
CA THR A 61 -17.60 -12.33 15.26
C THR A 61 -18.15 -11.26 16.20
N LEU A 62 -18.88 -11.65 17.26
CA LEU A 62 -19.40 -10.72 18.25
C LEU A 62 -18.28 -9.98 19.00
N ALA A 63 -17.20 -10.67 19.35
CA ALA A 63 -16.05 -10.06 20.01
C ALA A 63 -15.38 -9.01 19.10
N VAL A 64 -15.15 -9.33 17.82
CA VAL A 64 -14.58 -8.37 16.86
C VAL A 64 -15.47 -7.15 16.67
N LEU A 65 -16.79 -7.31 16.55
CA LEU A 65 -17.70 -6.17 16.41
C LEU A 65 -17.67 -5.24 17.65
N LEU A 66 -17.49 -5.80 18.84
CA LEU A 66 -17.64 -5.07 20.10
C LEU A 66 -16.32 -4.57 20.71
N HIS A 67 -15.15 -5.08 20.29
CA HIS A 67 -13.88 -4.89 21.01
C HIS A 67 -13.50 -3.42 21.24
N ASP A 68 -13.80 -2.56 20.26
CA ASP A 68 -13.46 -1.14 20.26
C ASP A 68 -14.62 -0.21 20.63
N LEU A 69 -15.84 -0.76 20.76
CA LEU A 69 -17.08 0.01 20.89
C LEU A 69 -17.05 0.99 22.07
N ALA A 70 -16.52 0.57 23.23
CA ALA A 70 -16.46 1.43 24.40
C ALA A 70 -15.58 2.68 24.18
N GLY A 71 -14.50 2.56 23.40
CA GLY A 71 -13.64 3.69 23.04
C GLY A 71 -14.25 4.59 21.96
N ILE A 72 -15.10 4.03 21.10
CA ILE A 72 -15.90 4.76 20.09
C ILE A 72 -17.00 5.58 20.75
N GLU A 73 -17.74 4.97 21.70
CA GLU A 73 -18.83 5.64 22.44
C GLU A 73 -18.29 6.70 23.42
N ASP A 74 -17.13 6.46 24.03
CA ASP A 74 -16.47 7.37 24.96
C ASP A 74 -14.95 7.35 24.80
N PHE A 75 -14.42 8.39 24.17
CA PHE A 75 -13.00 8.51 23.87
C PHE A 75 -12.10 8.48 25.11
N SER A 76 -12.60 8.86 26.30
CA SER A 76 -11.81 8.77 27.54
C SER A 76 -11.45 7.32 27.91
N LYS A 77 -12.23 6.35 27.41
CA LYS A 77 -12.00 4.92 27.60
C LYS A 77 -11.04 4.31 26.59
N ARG A 78 -10.65 5.03 25.53
CA ARG A 78 -9.83 4.50 24.41
C ARG A 78 -8.54 3.86 24.87
N LYS A 79 -7.84 4.42 25.86
CA LYS A 79 -6.58 3.86 26.39
C LYS A 79 -6.75 2.48 27.03
N GLN A 80 -7.92 2.20 27.60
CA GLN A 80 -8.26 0.95 28.26
C GLN A 80 -9.47 0.27 27.58
N HIS A 81 -9.62 0.44 26.27
CA HIS A 81 -10.78 -0.03 25.52
C HIS A 81 -10.99 -1.54 25.64
N HIS A 82 -9.93 -2.35 25.73
CA HIS A 82 -10.04 -3.78 26.02
C HIS A 82 -10.80 -4.12 27.33
N ILE A 83 -10.62 -3.36 28.41
CA ILE A 83 -11.33 -3.57 29.68
C ILE A 83 -12.78 -3.08 29.56
N PHE A 84 -12.96 -1.82 29.17
CA PHE A 84 -14.28 -1.21 29.08
C PHE A 84 -15.13 -1.83 27.96
N GLY A 85 -14.51 -2.30 26.90
CA GLY A 85 -15.13 -3.01 25.78
C GLY A 85 -15.62 -4.40 26.20
N ALA A 86 -14.85 -5.11 27.03
CA ALA A 86 -15.29 -6.37 27.61
C ALA A 86 -16.52 -6.17 28.51
N GLU A 87 -16.52 -5.15 29.37
CA GLU A 87 -17.68 -4.79 30.20
C GLU A 87 -18.88 -4.40 29.33
N ARG A 88 -18.66 -3.54 28.34
CA ARG A 88 -19.70 -3.07 27.43
C ARG A 88 -20.33 -4.20 26.61
N ALA A 89 -19.53 -5.17 26.19
CA ALA A 89 -20.03 -6.36 25.49
C ALA A 89 -20.96 -7.18 26.39
N LYS A 90 -20.64 -7.36 27.68
CA LYS A 90 -21.52 -8.06 28.62
C LYS A 90 -22.88 -7.36 28.76
N GLU A 91 -22.87 -6.04 28.92
CA GLU A 91 -24.11 -5.25 29.03
C GLU A 91 -25.00 -5.41 27.80
N ILE A 92 -24.43 -5.28 26.61
CA ILE A 92 -25.18 -5.38 25.35
C ILE A 92 -25.73 -6.79 25.17
N LEU A 93 -24.90 -7.82 25.32
CA LEU A 93 -25.29 -9.22 25.11
C LEU A 93 -26.34 -9.69 26.13
N ALA A 94 -26.28 -9.21 27.36
CA ALA A 94 -27.33 -9.45 28.36
C ALA A 94 -28.69 -8.88 27.91
N GLY A 95 -28.69 -7.71 27.27
CA GLY A 95 -29.91 -7.10 26.71
C GLY A 95 -30.56 -7.95 25.61
N TYR A 96 -29.77 -8.74 24.88
CA TYR A 96 -30.24 -9.70 23.88
C TYR A 96 -30.51 -11.11 24.46
N GLN A 97 -30.39 -11.28 25.78
CA GLN A 97 -30.52 -12.58 26.46
C GLN A 97 -29.55 -13.64 25.90
N TYR A 98 -28.37 -13.22 25.44
CA TYR A 98 -27.33 -14.12 24.95
C TYR A 98 -26.79 -14.99 26.10
N PRO A 99 -26.45 -16.28 25.88
CA PRO A 99 -26.04 -17.17 26.96
C PRO A 99 -24.87 -16.61 27.78
N SER A 100 -24.96 -16.70 29.10
CA SER A 100 -23.98 -16.09 30.02
C SER A 100 -22.58 -16.68 29.88
N ASP A 101 -22.47 -18.00 29.64
CA ASP A 101 -21.20 -18.69 29.41
C ASP A 101 -20.52 -18.22 28.12
N LYS A 102 -21.29 -18.08 27.03
CA LYS A 102 -20.79 -17.50 25.78
C LYS A 102 -20.43 -16.02 25.93
N THR A 103 -21.23 -15.27 26.68
CA THR A 103 -20.99 -13.83 26.96
C THR A 103 -19.66 -13.62 27.67
N GLU A 104 -19.33 -14.48 28.65
CA GLU A 104 -18.03 -14.43 29.33
C GLU A 104 -16.87 -14.71 28.36
N LEU A 105 -17.05 -15.63 27.40
CA LEU A 105 -16.01 -15.91 26.40
C LEU A 105 -15.82 -14.76 25.40
N VAL A 106 -16.90 -14.09 24.96
CA VAL A 106 -16.81 -12.84 24.17
C VAL A 106 -16.04 -11.79 24.94
N ALA A 107 -16.43 -11.52 26.19
CA ALA A 107 -15.79 -10.50 27.01
C ALA A 107 -14.32 -10.80 27.29
N LYS A 108 -13.97 -12.08 27.53
CA LYS A 108 -12.58 -12.50 27.74
C LYS A 108 -11.74 -12.35 26.48
N SER A 109 -12.31 -12.67 25.31
CA SER A 109 -11.66 -12.47 24.01
C SER A 109 -11.35 -11.00 23.74
N ILE A 110 -12.30 -10.10 24.08
CA ILE A 110 -12.08 -8.65 24.01
C ILE A 110 -11.05 -8.19 25.05
N LEU A 111 -11.09 -8.69 26.29
CA LEU A 111 -10.13 -8.29 27.31
C LEU A 111 -8.68 -8.58 26.91
N ASN A 112 -8.47 -9.74 26.28
CA ASN A 112 -7.14 -10.29 25.99
C ASN A 112 -6.64 -10.00 24.57
N HIS A 113 -7.35 -9.22 23.74
CA HIS A 113 -6.99 -9.06 22.32
C HIS A 113 -5.69 -8.26 22.10
N ARG A 114 -5.40 -7.27 22.96
CA ARG A 114 -4.34 -6.29 22.73
C ARG A 114 -2.94 -6.90 22.61
N ALA A 115 -2.29 -6.65 21.48
CA ALA A 115 -0.93 -7.10 21.20
C ALA A 115 0.10 -6.52 22.18
N ASP A 116 0.01 -5.22 22.49
CA ASP A 116 0.98 -4.52 23.34
C ASP A 116 0.99 -4.98 24.81
N LEU A 117 -0.11 -5.59 25.26
CA LEU A 117 -0.21 -6.15 26.62
C LEU A 117 0.17 -7.63 26.67
N ASN A 118 0.14 -8.33 25.54
CA ASN A 118 0.42 -9.75 25.39
C ASN A 118 -0.20 -10.63 26.50
N LEU A 119 -1.49 -10.40 26.78
CA LEU A 119 -2.19 -11.11 27.85
C LEU A 119 -2.36 -12.60 27.51
N PRO A 120 -2.27 -13.51 28.52
CA PRO A 120 -2.38 -14.95 28.31
C PRO A 120 -3.73 -15.34 27.70
N LYS A 121 -3.70 -16.22 26.70
CA LYS A 121 -4.87 -16.74 26.00
C LYS A 121 -5.00 -18.24 26.27
N SER A 122 -6.24 -18.71 26.36
CA SER A 122 -6.59 -20.05 26.83
C SER A 122 -7.63 -20.74 25.95
N SER A 123 -8.20 -20.01 24.99
CA SER A 123 -9.27 -20.47 24.10
C SER A 123 -8.97 -20.09 22.65
N PRO A 124 -9.44 -20.88 21.67
CA PRO A 124 -9.40 -20.52 20.25
C PRO A 124 -9.95 -19.13 19.95
N GLU A 125 -11.04 -18.73 20.62
CA GLU A 125 -11.73 -17.45 20.42
C GLU A 125 -10.83 -16.26 20.80
N GLU A 126 -10.11 -16.36 21.94
CA GLU A 126 -9.14 -15.35 22.36
C GLU A 126 -8.02 -15.18 21.32
N TYR A 127 -7.52 -16.29 20.75
CA TYR A 127 -6.51 -16.24 19.69
C TYR A 127 -7.05 -15.63 18.41
N CYS A 128 -8.25 -16.01 17.96
CA CYS A 128 -8.85 -15.46 16.74
C CYS A 128 -9.01 -13.94 16.82
N VAL A 129 -9.52 -13.42 17.94
CA VAL A 129 -9.77 -11.98 18.09
C VAL A 129 -8.46 -11.19 18.18
N ALA A 130 -7.49 -11.67 18.96
CA ALA A 130 -6.17 -11.04 19.06
C ALA A 130 -5.42 -11.06 17.72
N ASP A 131 -5.38 -12.22 17.06
CA ASP A 131 -4.70 -12.37 15.78
C ASP A 131 -5.38 -11.56 14.68
N ALA A 132 -6.72 -11.48 14.65
CA ALA A 132 -7.44 -10.65 13.69
C ALA A 132 -7.10 -9.16 13.83
N ASP A 133 -6.95 -8.66 15.06
CA ASP A 133 -6.61 -7.25 15.35
C ASP A 133 -5.20 -6.90 14.87
N MET A 134 -4.27 -7.85 14.95
CA MET A 134 -2.92 -7.68 14.38
C MET A 134 -2.91 -7.86 12.85
N LEU A 135 -3.63 -8.86 12.35
CA LEU A 135 -3.63 -9.22 10.93
C LEU A 135 -4.36 -8.20 10.06
N ILE A 136 -5.39 -7.50 10.57
CA ILE A 136 -6.03 -6.44 9.80
C ILE A 136 -5.03 -5.31 9.46
N ASN A 137 -4.15 -4.99 10.42
CA ASN A 137 -3.03 -4.06 10.23
C ASN A 137 -1.94 -4.60 9.29
N ILE A 138 -1.93 -5.88 8.94
CA ILE A 138 -0.98 -6.46 7.96
C ILE A 138 -1.62 -6.52 6.58
N VAL A 139 -2.85 -7.03 6.51
CA VAL A 139 -3.51 -7.29 5.25
C VAL A 139 -3.99 -6.00 4.61
N ASP A 140 -4.30 -4.95 5.38
CA ASP A 140 -4.69 -3.63 4.89
C ASP A 140 -3.48 -2.74 4.51
N VAL A 141 -2.90 -3.04 3.34
CA VAL A 141 -1.75 -2.32 2.79
C VAL A 141 -2.01 -0.82 2.58
N PRO A 142 -3.16 -0.34 2.04
CA PRO A 142 -3.39 1.10 1.95
C PRO A 142 -3.48 1.81 3.29
N SER A 143 -4.14 1.23 4.30
CA SER A 143 -4.19 1.82 5.65
C SER A 143 -2.80 1.98 6.26
N LEU A 144 -1.92 1.00 6.05
CA LEU A 144 -0.53 1.10 6.47
C LEU A 144 0.17 2.36 5.93
N PHE A 145 -0.01 2.67 4.64
CA PHE A 145 0.61 3.85 4.03
C PHE A 145 -0.07 5.15 4.44
N TYR A 146 -1.39 5.14 4.65
CA TYR A 146 -2.09 6.32 5.16
C TYR A 146 -1.61 6.69 6.56
N ASP A 147 -1.46 5.71 7.45
CA ASP A 147 -0.88 5.97 8.77
C ASP A 147 0.53 6.55 8.66
N SER A 148 1.37 5.98 7.78
CA SER A 148 2.77 6.42 7.63
C SER A 148 2.90 7.84 7.14
N TYR A 149 2.14 8.18 6.10
CA TYR A 149 2.36 9.42 5.36
C TYR A 149 1.38 10.51 5.76
N HIS A 150 0.11 10.17 6.04
CA HIS A 150 -0.89 11.17 6.41
C HIS A 150 -0.99 11.42 7.92
N GLN A 151 -0.91 10.36 8.74
CA GLN A 151 -1.09 10.52 10.20
C GLN A 151 0.23 10.86 10.90
N GLU A 152 1.30 10.14 10.57
CA GLU A 152 2.62 10.33 11.19
C GLU A 152 3.53 11.31 10.40
N HIS A 153 3.15 11.72 9.19
CA HIS A 153 3.91 12.63 8.32
C HIS A 153 5.37 12.21 8.11
N LEU A 154 5.61 10.90 7.94
CA LEU A 154 6.95 10.36 7.73
C LEU A 154 7.43 10.60 6.29
N GLY A 155 8.73 10.84 6.12
CA GLY A 155 9.36 10.82 4.78
C GLY A 155 9.32 9.41 4.16
N ILE A 156 9.60 9.30 2.86
CA ILE A 156 9.50 8.00 2.14
C ILE A 156 10.35 6.92 2.80
N ALA A 157 11.63 7.21 3.06
CA ALA A 157 12.58 6.25 3.66
C ALA A 157 12.21 5.88 5.11
N GLU A 158 11.75 6.86 5.89
CA GLU A 158 11.28 6.66 7.27
C GLU A 158 10.01 5.81 7.28
N GLY A 159 9.05 6.12 6.43
CA GLY A 159 7.81 5.35 6.27
C GLY A 159 8.09 3.91 5.85
N LYS A 160 8.98 3.67 4.85
CA LYS A 160 9.41 2.32 4.45
C LYS A 160 9.99 1.55 5.66
N THR A 161 10.91 2.16 6.39
CA THR A 161 11.55 1.54 7.57
C THR A 161 10.55 1.25 8.69
N TRP A 162 9.67 2.22 8.98
CA TRP A 162 8.64 2.10 9.99
C TRP A 162 7.68 0.96 9.66
N ARG A 163 7.19 0.88 8.42
CA ARG A 163 6.31 -0.21 7.97
C ARG A 163 6.95 -1.58 8.04
N GLN A 164 8.22 -1.72 7.65
CA GLN A 164 8.93 -2.99 7.81
C GLN A 164 8.99 -3.43 9.28
N SER A 165 9.24 -2.48 10.18
CA SER A 165 9.35 -2.74 11.62
C SER A 165 7.98 -3.07 12.24
N THR A 166 6.95 -2.30 11.92
CA THR A 166 5.57 -2.52 12.39
C THR A 166 4.99 -3.85 11.91
N LEU A 167 5.16 -4.18 10.62
CA LEU A 167 4.73 -5.46 10.06
C LEU A 167 5.40 -6.63 10.77
N GLN A 168 6.71 -6.54 11.00
CA GLN A 168 7.47 -7.58 11.70
C GLN A 168 6.99 -7.73 13.15
N LEU A 169 6.78 -6.62 13.86
CA LEU A 169 6.28 -6.62 15.23
C LEU A 169 4.93 -7.33 15.35
N TYR A 170 3.95 -6.96 14.51
CA TYR A 170 2.65 -7.62 14.51
C TYR A 170 2.78 -9.10 14.18
N TRP A 171 3.56 -9.45 13.15
CA TRP A 171 3.73 -10.82 12.72
C TRP A 171 4.31 -11.73 13.81
N GLU A 172 5.27 -11.24 14.60
CA GLU A 172 5.87 -11.99 15.70
C GLU A 172 4.89 -12.33 16.84
N HIS A 173 3.82 -11.55 16.98
CA HIS A 173 2.79 -11.75 18.01
C HIS A 173 1.61 -12.58 17.52
N VAL A 174 1.42 -12.71 16.20
CA VAL A 174 0.40 -13.58 15.60
C VAL A 174 0.71 -15.05 15.93
N SER A 175 -0.32 -15.81 16.33
CA SER A 175 -0.12 -17.22 16.69
C SER A 175 0.42 -18.07 15.52
N PRO A 176 1.19 -19.15 15.76
CA PRO A 176 1.76 -19.98 14.69
C PRO A 176 0.73 -20.56 13.72
N VAL A 177 -0.49 -20.83 14.20
CA VAL A 177 -1.59 -21.34 13.38
C VAL A 177 -2.06 -20.27 12.39
N SER A 178 -2.26 -19.04 12.87
CA SER A 178 -2.62 -17.90 12.03
C SER A 178 -1.48 -17.49 11.09
N GLN A 179 -0.22 -17.57 11.54
CA GLN A 179 0.94 -17.32 10.69
C GLN A 179 0.97 -18.26 9.49
N ALA A 180 0.70 -19.56 9.69
CA ALA A 180 0.66 -20.52 8.60
C ALA A 180 -0.44 -20.19 7.57
N GLN A 181 -1.58 -19.67 8.03
CA GLN A 181 -2.72 -19.32 7.17
C GLN A 181 -2.48 -18.00 6.39
N PHE A 182 -1.77 -17.04 6.96
CA PHE A 182 -1.62 -15.68 6.41
C PHE A 182 -0.23 -15.38 5.83
N LEU A 183 0.64 -16.39 5.73
CA LEU A 183 2.04 -16.21 5.32
C LEU A 183 2.18 -15.55 3.93
N ASP A 184 1.32 -15.93 2.99
CA ASP A 184 1.29 -15.36 1.64
C ASP A 184 0.93 -13.87 1.65
N ARG A 185 -0.11 -13.49 2.40
CA ARG A 185 -0.57 -12.11 2.54
C ARG A 185 0.44 -11.24 3.28
N PHE A 186 1.06 -11.78 4.33
CA PHE A 186 2.16 -11.11 5.05
C PHE A 186 3.37 -10.89 4.13
N THR A 187 3.78 -11.92 3.39
CA THR A 187 4.90 -11.82 2.44
C THR A 187 4.61 -10.79 1.35
N LEU A 188 3.38 -10.77 0.83
CA LEU A 188 2.92 -9.78 -0.13
C LEU A 188 2.99 -8.36 0.46
N ALA A 189 2.38 -8.12 1.62
CA ALA A 189 2.39 -6.82 2.29
C ALA A 189 3.82 -6.35 2.56
N LYS A 190 4.69 -7.23 3.07
CA LYS A 190 6.09 -6.93 3.34
C LYS A 190 6.83 -6.48 2.07
N ARG A 191 6.68 -7.21 0.96
CA ARG A 191 7.29 -6.87 -0.32
C ARG A 191 6.75 -5.56 -0.89
N LEU A 192 5.44 -5.36 -0.89
CA LEU A 192 4.81 -4.13 -1.39
C LEU A 192 5.23 -2.90 -0.59
N SER A 193 5.42 -3.04 0.72
CA SER A 193 5.88 -1.97 1.61
C SER A 193 7.37 -1.65 1.53
N GLN A 194 8.19 -2.55 0.95
CA GLN A 194 9.61 -2.25 0.67
C GLN A 194 9.74 -1.32 -0.54
N GLY A 195 8.86 -1.49 -1.53
CA GLY A 195 8.98 -0.81 -2.81
C GLY A 195 10.17 -1.33 -3.63
N ILE A 196 10.65 -0.52 -4.56
CA ILE A 196 11.80 -0.90 -5.38
C ILE A 196 13.10 -0.67 -4.60
N GLU A 197 13.96 -1.69 -4.53
CA GLU A 197 15.30 -1.53 -3.98
C GLU A 197 16.19 -0.82 -5.00
N SER A 198 16.72 0.35 -4.63
CA SER A 198 17.77 1.04 -5.37
C SER A 198 19.03 0.17 -5.34
N LYS A 199 19.37 -0.45 -6.47
CA LYS A 199 20.71 -1.01 -6.68
C LYS A 199 21.65 0.11 -7.10
N HIS A 200 22.91 0.00 -6.70
CA HIS A 200 23.94 0.93 -7.17
C HIS A 200 23.93 0.98 -8.71
N TYR A 201 23.69 2.17 -9.27
CA TYR A 201 23.74 2.35 -10.71
C TYR A 201 25.19 2.20 -11.18
N ALA A 202 25.47 1.08 -11.86
CA ALA A 202 26.73 0.88 -12.56
C ALA A 202 26.73 1.72 -13.85
N PHE A 203 27.32 2.91 -13.79
CA PHE A 203 27.53 3.75 -14.98
C PHE A 203 28.38 3.01 -16.01
N MET A 204 27.89 2.96 -17.25
CA MET A 204 28.58 2.30 -18.37
C MET A 204 29.51 3.26 -19.11
N THR A 205 29.26 4.56 -19.04
CA THR A 205 30.06 5.61 -19.68
C THR A 205 30.30 6.80 -18.75
N ASP A 206 31.32 7.60 -19.05
CA ASP A 206 31.58 8.85 -18.32
C ASP A 206 30.47 9.87 -18.54
N LEU A 207 29.83 9.88 -19.72
CA LEU A 207 28.67 10.71 -20.01
C LEU A 207 27.51 10.38 -19.07
N GLU A 208 27.16 9.09 -18.91
CA GLU A 208 26.12 8.66 -17.98
C GLU A 208 26.41 9.11 -16.55
N ARG A 209 27.68 9.03 -16.11
CA ARG A 209 28.11 9.49 -14.79
C ARG A 209 27.92 11.00 -14.63
N THR A 210 28.36 11.79 -15.61
CA THR A 210 28.23 13.25 -15.59
C THR A 210 26.76 13.69 -15.57
N LEU A 211 25.92 13.07 -16.40
CA LEU A 211 24.48 13.36 -16.42
C LEU A 211 23.81 12.95 -15.11
N ALA A 212 24.17 11.81 -14.54
CA ALA A 212 23.66 11.37 -13.25
C ALA A 212 24.06 12.31 -12.10
N ASP A 213 25.31 12.78 -12.07
CA ASP A 213 25.75 13.76 -11.08
C ASP A 213 24.98 15.08 -11.22
N LEU A 214 24.74 15.54 -12.46
CA LEU A 214 23.91 16.71 -12.75
C LEU A 214 22.47 16.54 -12.23
N VAL A 215 21.84 15.41 -12.56
CA VAL A 215 20.47 15.06 -12.18
C VAL A 215 20.36 14.96 -10.65
N ARG A 216 21.23 14.19 -9.99
CA ARG A 216 21.23 14.03 -8.54
C ARG A 216 21.34 15.38 -7.81
N ASN A 217 22.11 16.32 -8.34
CA ASN A 217 22.25 17.65 -7.76
C ASN A 217 21.00 18.53 -7.93
N ALA A 218 20.21 18.32 -9.00
CA ALA A 218 19.00 19.09 -9.26
C ALA A 218 17.77 18.55 -8.53
N TYR A 219 17.61 17.23 -8.48
CA TYR A 219 16.42 16.55 -7.95
C TYR A 219 16.39 16.45 -6.41
N GLY A 220 17.55 16.60 -5.76
CA GLY A 220 17.72 16.15 -4.38
C GLY A 220 17.83 14.62 -4.27
N TYR A 221 18.26 14.16 -3.11
CA TYR A 221 18.62 12.75 -2.90
C TYR A 221 17.42 11.79 -3.00
N GLU A 222 16.21 12.22 -2.60
CA GLU A 222 15.04 11.34 -2.53
C GLU A 222 14.51 10.92 -3.90
N ILE A 223 14.33 11.84 -4.85
CA ILE A 223 13.82 11.47 -6.19
C ILE A 223 14.85 10.65 -6.96
N TRP A 224 16.15 10.94 -6.74
CA TRP A 224 17.22 10.11 -7.31
C TRP A 224 17.14 8.66 -6.81
N GLU A 225 17.03 8.45 -5.50
CA GLU A 225 17.04 7.11 -4.89
C GLU A 225 15.74 6.33 -5.11
N HIS A 226 14.59 7.00 -5.22
CA HIS A 226 13.29 6.34 -5.26
C HIS A 226 12.65 6.27 -6.67
N HIS A 227 13.08 7.10 -7.61
CA HIS A 227 12.55 7.11 -8.99
C HIS A 227 13.64 6.82 -10.03
N ILE A 228 14.64 7.69 -10.15
CA ILE A 228 15.59 7.64 -11.27
C ILE A 228 16.55 6.43 -11.20
N ALA A 229 17.24 6.22 -10.09
CA ALA A 229 18.22 5.12 -9.99
C ALA A 229 17.56 3.74 -10.12
N PRO A 230 16.41 3.45 -9.48
CA PRO A 230 15.70 2.19 -9.69
C PRO A 230 15.23 1.96 -11.13
N MET A 231 14.81 3.03 -11.83
CA MET A 231 14.38 2.95 -13.23
C MET A 231 15.48 2.45 -14.16
N ILE A 232 16.76 2.69 -13.88
CA ILE A 232 17.84 2.22 -14.75
C ILE A 232 17.91 0.69 -14.82
N THR A 233 17.63 0.00 -13.71
CA THR A 233 17.60 -1.48 -13.71
C THR A 233 16.47 -1.97 -14.61
N ILE A 234 15.29 -1.36 -14.49
CA ILE A 234 14.12 -1.68 -15.32
C ILE A 234 14.40 -1.36 -16.79
N ALA A 235 15.03 -0.21 -17.07
CA ALA A 235 15.35 0.24 -18.42
C ALA A 235 16.30 -0.72 -19.15
N ASN A 236 17.31 -1.25 -18.46
CA ASN A 236 18.19 -2.27 -19.05
C ASN A 236 17.42 -3.56 -19.36
N GLU A 237 16.50 -3.98 -18.48
CA GLU A 237 15.63 -5.14 -18.73
C GLU A 237 14.71 -4.89 -19.94
N MET A 238 14.08 -3.71 -20.02
CA MET A 238 13.24 -3.34 -21.16
C MET A 238 14.03 -3.23 -22.45
N ALA A 239 15.23 -2.65 -22.44
CA ALA A 239 16.07 -2.54 -23.62
C ALA A 239 16.45 -3.91 -24.17
N HIS A 240 16.77 -4.87 -23.28
CA HIS A 240 16.99 -6.26 -23.69
C HIS A 240 15.73 -6.89 -24.30
N LEU A 241 14.55 -6.70 -23.68
CA LEU A 241 13.29 -7.28 -24.18
C LEU A 241 12.86 -6.73 -25.54
N HIS A 242 13.10 -5.44 -25.79
CA HIS A 242 12.73 -4.76 -27.04
C HIS A 242 13.85 -4.70 -28.08
N GLU A 243 15.01 -5.30 -27.81
CA GLU A 243 16.21 -5.19 -28.66
C GLU A 243 16.60 -3.72 -28.95
N ALA A 244 16.42 -2.84 -27.96
CA ALA A 244 16.70 -1.40 -28.06
C ALA A 244 18.15 -1.05 -27.72
N ASP A 245 18.62 0.13 -28.13
CA ASP A 245 19.90 0.66 -27.67
C ASP A 245 19.83 1.03 -26.17
N ALA A 246 20.38 0.16 -25.34
CA ALA A 246 20.36 0.32 -23.88
C ALA A 246 21.04 1.62 -23.41
N GLU A 247 22.05 2.14 -24.11
CA GLU A 247 22.67 3.42 -23.76
C GLU A 247 21.68 4.58 -23.94
N VAL A 248 21.00 4.60 -25.09
CA VAL A 248 19.98 5.62 -25.38
C VAL A 248 18.87 5.58 -24.34
N VAL A 249 18.37 4.40 -24.00
CA VAL A 249 17.30 4.25 -22.99
C VAL A 249 17.77 4.74 -21.61
N ARG A 250 18.98 4.38 -21.17
CA ARG A 250 19.52 4.83 -19.87
C ARG A 250 19.68 6.35 -19.82
N ILE A 251 20.24 6.96 -20.86
CA ILE A 251 20.37 8.42 -20.95
C ILE A 251 18.98 9.09 -20.93
N ALA A 252 18.02 8.53 -21.65
CA ALA A 252 16.66 9.04 -21.66
C ALA A 252 16.00 8.96 -20.27
N VAL A 253 16.21 7.88 -19.52
CA VAL A 253 15.77 7.77 -18.11
C VAL A 253 16.38 8.85 -17.24
N LEU A 254 17.69 9.11 -17.35
CA LEU A 254 18.35 10.15 -16.55
C LEU A 254 17.75 11.53 -16.79
N LEU A 255 17.31 11.82 -18.01
CA LEU A 255 16.93 13.17 -18.43
C LEU A 255 15.41 13.41 -18.53
N HIS A 256 14.56 12.38 -18.52
CA HIS A 256 13.14 12.54 -18.91
C HIS A 256 12.34 13.56 -18.10
N ASP A 257 12.59 13.65 -16.79
CA ASP A 257 11.92 14.57 -15.87
C ASP A 257 12.75 15.83 -15.56
N PHE A 258 13.99 15.95 -16.07
CA PHE A 258 14.96 16.96 -15.62
C PHE A 258 14.46 18.40 -15.81
N ALA A 259 13.79 18.68 -16.92
CA ALA A 259 13.23 20.02 -17.19
C ALA A 259 12.01 20.38 -16.33
N GLY A 260 11.34 19.39 -15.71
CA GLY A 260 10.22 19.65 -14.80
C GLY A 260 10.66 20.23 -13.46
N ILE A 261 11.96 20.17 -13.15
CA ILE A 261 12.52 20.49 -11.83
C ILE A 261 13.32 21.77 -11.82
N GLU A 262 14.03 22.08 -12.91
CA GLU A 262 14.71 23.38 -13.02
C GLU A 262 13.70 24.55 -12.98
N GLU A 263 12.46 24.35 -13.44
CA GLU A 263 11.42 25.39 -13.46
C GLU A 263 10.02 24.81 -13.19
N PHE A 264 9.46 25.07 -12.00
CA PHE A 264 8.14 24.57 -11.58
C PHE A 264 7.00 24.94 -12.56
N ASP A 265 7.09 26.11 -13.21
CA ASP A 265 6.12 26.58 -14.21
C ASP A 265 6.09 25.72 -15.49
N LYS A 266 7.14 24.91 -15.74
CA LYS A 266 7.27 24.00 -16.90
C LYS A 266 6.80 22.58 -16.61
N ALA A 267 6.39 22.25 -15.38
CA ALA A 267 5.98 20.88 -15.00
C ALA A 267 4.86 20.30 -15.88
N LYS A 268 3.96 21.13 -16.44
CA LYS A 268 2.88 20.68 -17.34
C LYS A 268 3.37 20.27 -18.73
N SER A 269 4.48 20.85 -19.20
CA SER A 269 5.10 20.63 -20.51
C SER A 269 6.53 20.07 -20.41
N HIS A 270 6.90 19.43 -19.29
CA HIS A 270 8.26 18.97 -19.03
C HIS A 270 8.78 18.03 -20.12
N HIS A 271 7.95 17.18 -20.71
CA HIS A 271 8.33 16.32 -21.84
C HIS A 271 8.85 17.11 -23.06
N VAL A 272 8.31 18.30 -23.34
CA VAL A 272 8.77 19.17 -24.45
C VAL A 272 10.10 19.82 -24.08
N HIS A 273 10.15 20.49 -22.93
CA HIS A 273 11.35 21.19 -22.48
C HIS A 273 12.49 20.24 -22.12
N GLY A 274 12.17 19.03 -21.65
CA GLY A 274 13.09 17.94 -21.36
C GLY A 274 13.77 17.45 -22.62
N ALA A 275 13.00 17.26 -23.71
CA ALA A 275 13.56 16.92 -25.00
C ALA A 275 14.50 18.02 -25.54
N GLU A 276 14.12 19.30 -25.42
CA GLU A 276 14.97 20.43 -25.81
C GLU A 276 16.26 20.50 -24.98
N LYS A 277 16.15 20.34 -23.65
CA LYS A 277 17.29 20.37 -22.73
C LYS A 277 18.22 19.17 -22.96
N ALA A 278 17.68 17.99 -23.22
CA ALA A 278 18.46 16.81 -23.55
C ALA A 278 19.29 17.03 -24.82
N ARG A 279 18.71 17.62 -25.88
CA ARG A 279 19.47 17.99 -27.09
C ARG A 279 20.64 18.91 -26.77
N LEU A 280 20.42 19.94 -25.96
CA LEU A 280 21.46 20.90 -25.58
C LEU A 280 22.61 20.20 -24.84
N LEU A 281 22.29 19.49 -23.76
CA LEU A 281 23.29 18.80 -22.93
C LEU A 281 24.08 17.75 -23.71
N LEU A 282 23.41 16.98 -24.57
CA LEU A 282 24.06 15.91 -25.34
C LEU A 282 24.93 16.46 -26.47
N ARG A 283 24.51 17.55 -27.15
CA ARG A 283 25.36 18.22 -28.15
C ARG A 283 26.58 18.89 -27.53
N GLU A 284 26.43 19.51 -26.35
CA GLU A 284 27.56 20.06 -25.59
C GLU A 284 28.57 18.99 -25.18
N ALA A 285 28.09 17.76 -24.92
CA ALA A 285 28.93 16.60 -24.64
C ALA A 285 29.42 15.86 -25.90
N GLU A 286 29.21 16.42 -27.09
CA GLU A 286 29.58 15.85 -28.39
C GLU A 286 29.00 14.42 -28.63
N TYR A 287 27.84 14.12 -28.05
CA TYR A 287 27.14 12.85 -28.24
C TYR A 287 26.59 12.74 -29.68
N PRO A 288 26.60 11.55 -30.33
CA PRO A 288 26.20 11.42 -31.72
C PRO A 288 24.81 11.99 -32.00
N GLU A 289 24.69 12.82 -33.05
CA GLU A 289 23.45 13.56 -33.36
C GLU A 289 22.23 12.65 -33.55
N GLU A 290 22.40 11.50 -34.20
CA GLU A 290 21.33 10.51 -34.38
C GLU A 290 20.81 9.98 -33.04
N LYS A 291 21.72 9.62 -32.12
CA LYS A 291 21.35 9.16 -30.77
C LYS A 291 20.77 10.29 -29.93
N THR A 292 21.28 11.51 -30.08
CA THR A 292 20.76 12.70 -29.40
C THR A 292 19.29 12.95 -29.74
N GLU A 293 18.93 12.91 -31.03
CA GLU A 293 17.54 13.08 -31.45
C GLU A 293 16.66 11.90 -30.99
N LEU A 294 17.19 10.67 -30.97
CA LEU A 294 16.46 9.52 -30.45
C LEU A 294 16.18 9.64 -28.94
N VAL A 295 17.15 10.07 -28.12
CA VAL A 295 16.93 10.38 -26.70
C VAL A 295 15.85 11.45 -26.54
N ALA A 296 15.96 12.55 -27.29
CA ALA A 296 15.00 13.64 -27.20
C ALA A 296 13.58 13.20 -27.60
N GLN A 297 13.46 12.34 -28.61
CA GLN A 297 12.20 11.74 -29.02
C GLN A 297 11.60 10.83 -27.93
N CYS A 298 12.42 9.99 -27.29
CA CYS A 298 12.00 9.18 -26.15
C CYS A 298 11.39 10.06 -25.05
N ILE A 299 12.11 11.11 -24.64
CA ILE A 299 11.66 12.03 -23.59
C ILE A 299 10.39 12.78 -24.02
N LEU A 300 10.27 13.17 -25.28
CA LEU A 300 9.07 13.84 -25.76
C LEU A 300 7.84 12.91 -25.63
N HIS A 301 7.98 11.63 -26.01
CA HIS A 301 6.86 10.69 -26.14
C HIS A 301 6.60 9.80 -24.91
N HIS A 302 7.42 9.89 -23.85
CA HIS A 302 7.29 9.00 -22.69
C HIS A 302 5.98 9.21 -21.90
N ARG A 303 5.53 10.47 -21.78
CA ARG A 303 4.53 10.85 -20.78
C ARG A 303 3.18 10.19 -21.03
N VAL A 304 2.77 9.35 -20.08
CA VAL A 304 1.46 8.69 -20.02
C VAL A 304 0.33 9.71 -20.31
N SER A 305 0.25 10.82 -19.57
CA SER A 305 -0.87 11.77 -19.73
C SER A 305 -0.97 12.52 -21.08
N VAL A 306 0.05 12.50 -21.94
CA VAL A 306 0.04 13.12 -23.27
C VAL A 306 0.31 12.03 -24.32
N PRO A 307 -0.75 11.37 -24.86
CA PRO A 307 -0.57 10.21 -25.69
C PRO A 307 0.05 10.59 -27.05
N MET A 308 1.25 10.07 -27.29
CA MET A 308 1.95 10.14 -28.58
C MET A 308 2.36 8.73 -29.03
N PRO A 309 2.31 8.44 -30.35
CA PRO A 309 2.72 7.15 -30.89
C PRO A 309 4.22 6.93 -30.62
N LYS A 310 4.59 5.68 -30.32
CA LYS A 310 5.96 5.24 -30.07
C LYS A 310 6.36 4.31 -31.20
N GLU A 311 7.23 4.79 -32.07
CA GLU A 311 7.62 4.11 -33.30
C GLU A 311 8.92 3.31 -33.10
N THR A 312 9.78 3.73 -32.18
CA THR A 312 11.05 3.06 -31.87
C THR A 312 10.94 2.12 -30.67
N ALA A 313 11.94 1.25 -30.53
CA ALA A 313 12.06 0.36 -29.38
C ALA A 313 12.39 1.18 -28.11
N GLU A 314 13.25 2.18 -28.23
CA GLU A 314 13.73 3.05 -27.14
C GLU A 314 12.59 3.87 -26.52
N GLU A 315 11.68 4.41 -27.35
CA GLU A 315 10.49 5.13 -26.88
C GLU A 315 9.56 4.24 -26.05
N LYS A 316 9.41 2.97 -26.46
CA LYS A 316 8.64 1.96 -25.72
C LYS A 316 9.36 1.60 -24.42
N CYS A 317 10.67 1.38 -24.46
CA CYS A 317 11.46 1.07 -23.28
C CYS A 317 11.38 2.15 -22.20
N LEU A 318 11.52 3.43 -22.57
CA LEU A 318 11.44 4.52 -21.58
C LEU A 318 10.05 4.58 -20.94
N ALA A 319 8.99 4.52 -21.75
CA ALA A 319 7.63 4.56 -21.23
C ALA A 319 7.25 3.33 -20.40
N ASP A 320 7.72 2.15 -20.80
CA ASP A 320 7.55 0.91 -20.04
C ASP A 320 8.31 0.99 -18.71
N ALA A 321 9.53 1.54 -18.71
CA ALA A 321 10.34 1.68 -17.50
C ALA A 321 9.73 2.66 -16.50
N ASP A 322 9.23 3.80 -16.98
CA ASP A 322 8.51 4.78 -16.15
C ASP A 322 7.24 4.18 -15.55
N ALA A 323 6.40 3.51 -16.36
CA ALA A 323 5.21 2.83 -15.88
C ALA A 323 5.53 1.71 -14.87
N ALA A 324 6.54 0.90 -15.14
CA ALA A 324 6.96 -0.20 -14.28
C ALA A 324 7.57 0.28 -12.95
N ALA A 325 8.27 1.41 -12.93
CA ALA A 325 8.80 2.00 -11.70
C ALA A 325 7.67 2.41 -10.75
N HIS A 326 6.63 3.07 -11.27
CA HIS A 326 5.43 3.39 -10.50
C HIS A 326 4.74 2.14 -9.92
N ILE A 327 4.60 1.08 -10.74
CA ILE A 327 4.03 -0.21 -10.29
C ILE A 327 4.93 -0.89 -9.23
N SER A 328 6.23 -0.61 -9.26
CA SER A 328 7.23 -1.23 -8.38
C SER A 328 7.48 -0.48 -7.08
N ASP A 329 7.04 0.77 -6.96
CA ASP A 329 7.24 1.58 -5.77
C ASP A 329 5.94 2.19 -5.24
N LEU A 330 5.04 1.33 -4.76
CA LEU A 330 3.82 1.74 -4.06
C LEU A 330 4.06 2.76 -2.94
N PRO A 331 5.11 2.63 -2.09
CA PRO A 331 5.39 3.63 -1.06
C PRO A 331 5.45 5.06 -1.62
N SER A 332 6.14 5.28 -2.74
CA SER A 332 6.27 6.61 -3.35
C SER A 332 4.93 7.12 -3.91
N LEU A 333 4.13 6.25 -4.55
CA LEU A 333 2.80 6.64 -5.03
C LEU A 333 1.85 7.03 -3.89
N PHE A 334 1.90 6.30 -2.77
CA PHE A 334 1.08 6.63 -1.61
C PHE A 334 1.60 7.86 -0.87
N PHE A 335 2.91 8.08 -0.81
CA PHE A 335 3.49 9.31 -0.29
C PHE A 335 3.03 10.54 -1.09
N GLU A 336 3.13 10.48 -2.42
CA GLU A 336 2.62 11.54 -3.31
C GLU A 336 1.13 11.81 -3.06
N ALA A 337 0.33 10.75 -2.91
CA ALA A 337 -1.11 10.90 -2.70
C ALA A 337 -1.46 11.49 -1.33
N PHE A 338 -0.87 10.96 -0.26
CA PHE A 338 -1.28 11.23 1.11
C PHE A 338 -0.55 12.43 1.72
N GLU A 339 0.75 12.58 1.49
CA GLU A 339 1.54 13.68 2.05
C GLU A 339 1.59 14.86 1.07
N GLU A 340 2.16 14.69 -0.12
CA GLU A 340 2.39 15.82 -1.05
C GLU A 340 1.09 16.47 -1.53
N LYS A 341 0.06 15.65 -1.79
CA LYS A 341 -1.26 16.13 -2.24
C LYS A 341 -2.28 16.26 -1.12
N GLY A 342 -1.93 15.88 0.11
CA GLY A 342 -2.83 15.94 1.27
C GLY A 342 -4.18 15.26 1.03
N MET A 343 -4.21 14.12 0.32
CA MET A 343 -5.48 13.44 0.04
C MET A 343 -5.93 12.63 1.24
N GLU A 344 -7.21 12.77 1.59
CA GLU A 344 -7.88 11.85 2.50
C GLU A 344 -7.89 10.42 1.96
N PHE A 345 -8.03 9.45 2.86
CA PHE A 345 -7.82 8.03 2.62
C PHE A 345 -8.45 7.50 1.32
N GLU A 346 -9.77 7.65 1.15
CA GLU A 346 -10.47 7.17 -0.05
C GLU A 346 -9.94 7.83 -1.32
N LYS A 347 -9.74 9.15 -1.28
CA LYS A 347 -9.28 9.91 -2.45
C LYS A 347 -7.87 9.50 -2.83
N GLY A 348 -6.99 9.27 -1.86
CA GLY A 348 -5.62 8.82 -2.09
C GLY A 348 -5.57 7.41 -2.67
N ILE A 349 -6.36 6.46 -2.14
CA ILE A 349 -6.49 5.11 -2.71
C ILE A 349 -6.92 5.18 -4.18
N HIS A 350 -7.99 5.92 -4.48
CA HIS A 350 -8.48 6.07 -5.85
C HIS A 350 -7.49 6.82 -6.75
N CYS A 351 -6.64 7.68 -6.20
CA CYS A 351 -5.57 8.34 -6.95
C CYS A 351 -4.51 7.33 -7.37
N VAL A 352 -3.96 6.58 -6.41
CA VAL A 352 -2.91 5.57 -6.64
C VAL A 352 -3.42 4.48 -7.58
N GLN A 353 -4.60 3.93 -7.34
CA GLN A 353 -5.20 2.91 -8.20
C GLN A 353 -5.34 3.39 -9.65
N ARG A 354 -5.88 4.60 -9.87
CA ARG A 354 -6.04 5.15 -11.22
C ARG A 354 -4.71 5.42 -11.90
N LYS A 355 -3.66 5.79 -11.16
CA LYS A 355 -2.31 5.96 -11.70
C LYS A 355 -1.78 4.63 -12.24
N ILE A 356 -1.79 3.59 -11.41
CA ILE A 356 -1.34 2.23 -11.76
C ILE A 356 -2.13 1.67 -12.95
N GLN A 357 -3.46 1.85 -12.98
CA GLN A 357 -4.29 1.41 -14.11
C GLN A 357 -3.92 2.12 -15.42
N LYS A 358 -3.66 3.44 -15.38
CA LYS A 358 -3.26 4.22 -16.56
C LYS A 358 -1.88 3.82 -17.06
N ASP A 359 -0.94 3.57 -16.14
CA ASP A 359 0.40 3.11 -16.46
C ASP A 359 0.32 1.73 -17.13
N TRP A 360 -0.40 0.79 -16.52
CA TRP A 360 -0.63 -0.56 -17.05
C TRP A 360 -1.26 -0.56 -18.45
N GLN A 361 -2.27 0.27 -18.69
CA GLN A 361 -2.93 0.36 -20.00
C GLN A 361 -2.01 0.85 -21.12
N ARG A 362 -0.92 1.55 -20.77
CA ARG A 362 0.01 2.15 -21.72
C ARG A 362 1.32 1.40 -21.87
N MET A 363 1.57 0.42 -21.01
CA MET A 363 2.69 -0.51 -21.16
C MET A 363 2.55 -1.33 -22.45
N SER A 364 3.69 -1.62 -23.06
CA SER A 364 3.78 -2.56 -24.17
C SER A 364 3.29 -3.96 -23.77
N GLU A 365 3.03 -4.81 -24.75
CA GLU A 365 2.67 -6.21 -24.50
C GLU A 365 3.76 -6.95 -23.72
N MET A 366 5.03 -6.73 -24.06
CA MET A 366 6.17 -7.37 -23.38
C MET A 366 6.28 -6.93 -21.92
N ALA A 367 6.15 -5.64 -21.65
CA ALA A 367 6.17 -5.13 -20.29
C ALA A 367 4.96 -5.63 -19.48
N ARG A 368 3.76 -5.69 -20.08
CA ARG A 368 2.59 -6.29 -19.41
C ARG A 368 2.81 -7.76 -19.09
N MET A 369 3.34 -8.57 -20.01
CA MET A 369 3.68 -9.96 -19.69
C MET A 369 4.66 -10.06 -18.52
N ARG A 370 5.66 -9.17 -18.47
CA ARG A 370 6.68 -9.17 -17.43
C ARG A 370 6.17 -8.74 -16.04
N TYR A 371 5.22 -7.81 -15.99
CA TYR A 371 4.71 -7.23 -14.74
C TYR A 371 3.29 -7.70 -14.37
N ALA A 372 2.71 -8.65 -15.10
CA ALA A 372 1.34 -9.13 -14.89
C ALA A 372 1.05 -9.63 -13.48
N GLN A 373 1.96 -10.42 -12.90
CA GLN A 373 1.79 -10.93 -11.55
C GLN A 373 1.74 -9.78 -10.54
N GLN A 374 2.73 -8.88 -10.60
CA GLN A 374 2.82 -7.73 -9.69
C GLN A 374 1.63 -6.80 -9.83
N TYR A 375 1.21 -6.49 -11.05
CA TYR A 375 0.00 -5.72 -11.31
C TYR A 375 -1.24 -6.39 -10.70
N THR A 376 -1.40 -7.70 -10.87
CA THR A 376 -2.56 -8.45 -10.33
C THR A 376 -2.58 -8.40 -8.80
N GLU A 377 -1.43 -8.63 -8.17
CA GLU A 377 -1.30 -8.60 -6.71
C GLU A 377 -1.63 -7.21 -6.15
N ILE A 378 -1.13 -6.15 -6.79
CA ILE A 378 -1.42 -4.76 -6.42
C ILE A 378 -2.90 -4.41 -6.68
N MET A 379 -3.48 -4.81 -7.82
CA MET A 379 -4.91 -4.56 -8.03
C MET A 379 -5.78 -5.32 -7.02
N GLY A 380 -5.30 -6.47 -6.53
CA GLY A 380 -5.93 -7.23 -5.46
C GLY A 380 -6.03 -6.46 -4.13
N ILE A 381 -5.02 -5.65 -3.76
CA ILE A 381 -5.08 -4.88 -2.50
C ILE A 381 -6.17 -3.80 -2.51
N PHE A 382 -6.54 -3.32 -3.71
CA PHE A 382 -7.56 -2.30 -3.91
C PHE A 382 -8.99 -2.86 -3.94
N ALA A 383 -9.17 -4.15 -4.22
CA ALA A 383 -10.48 -4.75 -4.49
C ALA A 383 -11.49 -4.56 -3.34
N ARG A 384 -11.02 -4.51 -2.09
CA ARG A 384 -11.86 -4.35 -0.88
C ARG A 384 -12.34 -2.92 -0.60
N PHE A 385 -11.81 -1.91 -1.30
CA PHE A 385 -12.17 -0.49 -1.10
C PHE A 385 -13.19 0.01 -2.12
N LEU A 386 -13.60 -0.87 -3.05
CA LEU A 386 -14.40 -0.51 -4.23
C LEU A 386 -15.78 -1.17 -4.22
N SER A 387 -16.14 -1.81 -3.11
CA SER A 387 -17.46 -2.37 -2.80
C SER A 387 -18.18 -1.52 -1.77
#